data_AF-A0A133KWH9-F1
#
_entry.id   AF-A0A133KWH9-F1
#
_cell.length_a   1.000
_cell.length_b   1.000
_cell.length_c   1.000
_cell.angle_alpha   90.00
_cell.angle_beta   90.00
_cell.angle_gamma   90.00
#
_symmetry.space_group_name_H-M   'P 1'
#
loop_
_entity.id
_entity.type
_entity.pdbx_description
1 polymer ?
#
loop_
_entity_poly.entity_id
_entity_poly.type
_entity_poly.pdbx_seq_one_letter_code
_entity_poly.pdbx_strand_id
1 'polypeptide(L)'
;MENIKGELETDKPIPVQKAGGISEDGSSIVTFDDDVLPEVGQSYVFLAYAQDDGSLLVSGPNSNTEVSGNDDTDTSDTIESSSVNHSSAMKAHKNALKHQVKSDRKRSISKYDKTKD
;
A
#
# COMPACT_ATOMS: atom_id res chain seq x y z
N MET A 1 -2.10 -2.65 10.58
CA MET A 1 -2.04 -1.74 9.41
C MET A 1 -1.94 -0.30 9.91
N GLU A 2 -1.10 0.52 9.29
CA GLU A 2 -1.02 1.98 9.56
C GLU A 2 -1.62 2.74 8.37
N ASN A 3 -2.56 3.64 8.63
CA ASN A 3 -3.08 4.54 7.60
C ASN A 3 -2.29 5.87 7.66
N ILE A 4 -1.39 6.05 6.71
CA ILE A 4 -0.54 7.25 6.57
C ILE A 4 -1.24 8.41 5.85
N LYS A 5 -2.29 8.15 5.06
CA LYS A 5 -3.03 9.17 4.30
C LYS A 5 -4.48 8.75 4.04
N GLY A 6 -5.42 9.64 4.36
CA GLY A 6 -6.85 9.38 4.24
C GLY A 6 -7.44 9.04 5.60
N GLU A 7 -8.63 8.43 5.64
CA GLU A 7 -9.38 8.18 6.87
C GLU A 7 -9.78 6.70 7.02
N LEU A 8 -9.04 5.77 6.41
CA LEU A 8 -9.31 4.32 6.47
C LEU A 8 -9.44 3.79 7.92
N GLU A 9 -10.43 2.92 8.12
CA GLU A 9 -10.60 2.12 9.35
C GLU A 9 -9.51 1.06 9.46
N THR A 10 -8.78 1.03 10.59
CA THR A 10 -7.58 0.20 10.73
C THR A 10 -7.75 -1.00 11.66
N ASP A 11 -8.93 -1.17 12.24
CA ASP A 11 -9.30 -2.23 13.18
C ASP A 11 -9.89 -3.47 12.49
N LYS A 12 -10.20 -3.38 11.19
CA LYS A 12 -10.72 -4.48 10.39
C LYS A 12 -9.90 -4.71 9.11
N PRO A 13 -9.90 -5.94 8.56
CA PRO A 13 -9.29 -6.20 7.26
C PRO A 13 -9.96 -5.37 6.15
N ILE A 14 -9.15 -4.81 5.25
CA ILE A 14 -9.62 -4.08 4.07
C ILE A 14 -9.18 -4.86 2.82
N PRO A 15 -10.11 -5.34 1.98
CA PRO A 15 -9.75 -5.95 0.72
C PRO A 15 -9.32 -4.87 -0.28
N VAL A 16 -8.22 -5.13 -0.99
CA VAL A 16 -7.71 -4.29 -2.07
C VAL A 16 -7.66 -5.09 -3.36
N GLN A 17 -7.90 -4.41 -4.49
CA GLN A 17 -7.70 -4.97 -5.81
C GLN A 17 -6.34 -4.50 -6.33
N LYS A 18 -5.50 -5.41 -6.80
CA LYS A 18 -4.24 -5.05 -7.46
C LYS A 18 -4.39 -5.23 -8.97
N ALA A 19 -4.03 -4.19 -9.73
CA ALA A 19 -3.96 -4.29 -11.17
C ALA A 19 -2.70 -5.08 -11.58
N GLY A 20 -2.86 -5.99 -12.53
CA GLY A 20 -1.86 -7.01 -12.85
C GLY A 20 -2.06 -8.29 -12.02
N GLY A 21 -1.14 -9.23 -12.15
CA GLY A 21 -1.21 -10.51 -11.45
C GLY A 21 -0.56 -11.65 -12.22
N ILE A 22 -0.75 -12.84 -11.69
CA ILE A 22 -0.32 -14.11 -12.31
C ILE A 22 -1.49 -14.61 -13.16
N SER A 23 -1.22 -15.11 -14.38
CA SER A 23 -2.25 -15.75 -15.20
C SER A 23 -2.85 -16.97 -14.49
N GLU A 24 -4.09 -17.33 -14.81
CA GLU A 24 -4.80 -18.43 -14.15
C GLU A 24 -4.05 -19.78 -14.24
N ASP A 25 -3.30 -19.99 -15.33
CA ASP A 25 -2.46 -21.16 -15.57
C ASP A 25 -1.04 -21.05 -14.98
N GLY A 26 -0.70 -19.92 -14.35
CA GLY A 26 0.62 -19.66 -13.78
C GLY A 26 1.73 -19.40 -14.81
N SER A 27 1.43 -19.32 -16.11
CA SER A 27 2.44 -19.23 -17.17
C SER A 27 3.05 -17.83 -17.34
N SER A 28 2.41 -16.79 -16.80
CA SER A 28 2.85 -15.41 -16.99
C SER A 28 2.53 -14.51 -15.81
N ILE A 29 3.29 -13.42 -15.70
CA ILE A 29 3.08 -12.34 -14.74
C ILE A 29 2.88 -11.05 -15.53
N VAL A 30 1.84 -10.29 -15.19
CA VAL A 30 1.57 -8.97 -15.73
C VAL A 30 1.66 -7.96 -14.60
N THR A 31 2.60 -7.03 -14.68
CA THR A 31 2.73 -5.89 -13.77
C THR A 31 3.03 -4.63 -14.56
N PHE A 32 2.91 -3.47 -13.92
CA PHE A 32 3.45 -2.23 -14.46
C PHE A 32 4.98 -2.21 -14.29
N ASP A 33 5.66 -1.40 -15.10
CA ASP A 33 7.09 -1.16 -14.94
C ASP A 33 7.38 -0.68 -13.50
N ASP A 34 8.47 -1.18 -12.92
CA ASP A 34 8.89 -0.91 -11.54
C ASP A 34 7.83 -1.24 -10.45
N ASP A 35 6.89 -2.13 -10.75
CA ASP A 35 5.89 -2.60 -9.79
C ASP A 35 6.07 -4.09 -9.49
N VAL A 36 5.83 -4.46 -8.23
CA VAL A 36 6.01 -5.83 -7.74
C VAL A 36 4.69 -6.43 -7.27
N LEU A 37 4.58 -7.75 -7.32
CA LEU A 37 3.47 -8.47 -6.69
C LEU A 37 3.79 -8.68 -5.19
N PRO A 38 2.87 -8.35 -4.27
CA PRO A 38 3.08 -8.59 -2.85
C PRO A 38 3.18 -10.09 -2.52
N GLU A 39 4.10 -10.43 -1.63
CA GLU A 39 4.29 -11.79 -1.13
C GLU A 39 3.65 -11.98 0.25
N VAL A 40 3.19 -13.20 0.51
CA VAL A 40 2.63 -13.56 1.82
C VAL A 40 3.74 -13.53 2.87
N GLY A 41 3.48 -12.88 4.00
CA GLY A 41 4.45 -12.73 5.11
C GLY A 41 5.22 -11.42 5.07
N GLN A 42 5.26 -10.75 3.93
CA GLN A 42 5.95 -9.47 3.78
C GLN A 42 5.03 -8.27 4.09
N SER A 43 5.64 -7.16 4.49
CA SER A 43 4.95 -5.90 4.76
C SER A 43 5.20 -4.90 3.63
N TYR A 44 4.20 -4.09 3.29
CA TYR A 44 4.29 -3.13 2.17
C TYR A 44 3.64 -1.79 2.53
N VAL A 45 4.11 -0.73 1.90
CA VAL A 45 3.35 0.52 1.71
C VAL A 45 2.54 0.39 0.43
N PHE A 46 1.22 0.55 0.52
CA PHE A 46 0.33 0.52 -0.64
C PHE A 46 -0.16 1.94 -1.01
N LEU A 47 -0.11 2.27 -2.30
CA LEU A 47 -0.76 3.43 -2.88
C LEU A 47 -2.14 3.02 -3.42
N ALA A 48 -3.14 3.03 -2.54
CA ALA A 48 -4.50 2.65 -2.86
C ALA A 48 -5.36 3.86 -3.26
N TYR A 49 -6.16 3.70 -4.31
CA TYR A 49 -7.08 4.71 -4.83
C TYR A 49 -8.52 4.24 -4.73
N ALA A 50 -9.36 5.04 -4.05
CA ALA A 50 -10.80 4.81 -4.05
C ALA A 50 -11.35 4.89 -5.49
N GLN A 51 -12.11 3.87 -5.86
CA GLN A 51 -12.86 3.81 -7.11
C GLN A 51 -14.27 4.38 -6.90
N ASP A 52 -15.04 4.56 -7.97
CA ASP A 52 -16.39 5.13 -7.89
C ASP A 52 -17.38 4.25 -7.11
N ASP A 53 -17.13 2.95 -7.03
CA ASP A 53 -17.88 2.00 -6.19
C ASP A 53 -17.38 1.93 -4.73
N GLY A 54 -16.41 2.79 -4.38
CA GLY A 54 -15.78 2.86 -3.06
C GLY A 54 -14.78 1.74 -2.78
N SER A 55 -14.52 0.82 -3.71
CA SER A 55 -13.43 -0.16 -3.58
C SER A 55 -12.06 0.50 -3.69
N LEU A 56 -11.01 -0.19 -3.24
CA LEU A 56 -9.64 0.30 -3.29
C LEU A 56 -8.85 -0.44 -4.37
N LEU A 57 -8.31 0.32 -5.33
CA LEU A 57 -7.43 -0.16 -6.39
C LEU A 57 -5.98 0.24 -6.12
N VAL A 58 -5.07 -0.72 -6.19
CA VAL A 58 -3.61 -0.55 -6.18
C VAL A 58 -3.13 -0.76 -7.62
N SER A 59 -2.69 0.31 -8.27
CA SER A 59 -2.37 0.29 -9.70
C SER A 59 -1.31 1.33 -10.07
N GLY A 60 -0.53 1.01 -11.11
CA GLY A 60 0.50 1.86 -11.69
C GLY A 60 1.92 1.48 -11.25
N PRO A 61 2.94 2.17 -11.79
CA PRO A 61 4.33 1.98 -11.40
C PRO A 61 4.52 2.23 -9.91
N ASN A 62 5.35 1.42 -9.24
CA ASN A 62 5.63 1.54 -7.81
C ASN A 62 4.35 1.65 -6.94
N SER A 63 3.27 0.95 -7.31
CA SER A 63 1.98 1.01 -6.60
C SER A 63 2.06 0.43 -5.19
N ASN A 64 3.08 -0.38 -4.95
CA ASN A 64 3.42 -0.89 -3.64
C ASN A 64 4.95 -0.98 -3.49
N THR A 65 5.44 -0.73 -2.28
CA THR A 65 6.86 -0.83 -1.95
C THR A 65 7.00 -1.66 -0.69
N GLU A 66 7.84 -2.68 -0.75
CA GLU A 66 8.13 -3.53 0.40
C GLU A 66 8.76 -2.73 1.54
N VAL A 67 8.34 -3.04 2.76
CA VAL A 67 8.93 -2.56 3.99
C VAL A 67 9.74 -3.72 4.56
N SER A 68 10.99 -3.84 4.13
CA SER A 68 11.92 -4.74 4.77
C SER A 68 12.27 -4.21 6.17
N GLY A 69 12.17 -5.10 7.16
CA GLY A 69 12.76 -4.89 8.47
C GLY A 69 14.27 -5.02 8.34
N ASN A 70 14.96 -3.89 8.50
CA ASN A 70 16.38 -3.74 8.85
C ASN A 70 17.40 -3.70 7.68
N ASP A 71 18.25 -2.65 7.70
CA ASP A 71 19.69 -2.92 7.58
C ASP A 71 20.04 -3.75 8.82
N ASP A 72 20.54 -4.96 8.60
CA ASP A 72 20.91 -6.01 9.57
C ASP A 72 19.83 -7.01 10.00
N THR A 73 19.87 -8.15 9.29
CA THR A 73 19.72 -9.53 9.78
C THR A 73 18.88 -9.72 11.04
N ASP A 74 17.58 -9.94 10.89
CA ASP A 74 16.87 -10.81 11.84
C ASP A 74 15.67 -11.49 11.16
N THR A 75 15.79 -12.80 10.99
CA THR A 75 14.80 -13.73 10.42
C THR A 75 13.70 -14.04 11.44
N SER A 76 12.93 -13.03 11.84
CA SER A 76 11.72 -13.19 12.63
C SER A 76 10.51 -12.85 11.76
N ASP A 77 9.54 -13.77 11.69
CA ASP A 77 8.25 -13.64 10.98
C ASP A 77 7.35 -12.49 11.50
N THR A 78 7.88 -11.64 12.36
CA THR A 78 7.21 -10.46 12.92
C THR A 78 8.15 -9.27 12.90
N ILE A 79 7.97 -8.40 11.90
CA ILE A 79 8.60 -7.08 11.87
C ILE A 79 7.88 -6.20 12.91
N GLU A 80 8.61 -5.70 13.91
CA GLU A 80 8.03 -4.78 14.89
C GLU A 80 7.52 -3.48 14.23
N SER A 81 6.41 -2.92 14.74
CA SER A 81 5.86 -1.65 14.20
C SER A 81 6.83 -0.46 14.32
N SER A 82 7.80 -0.53 15.24
CA SER A 82 8.90 0.42 15.40
C SER A 82 9.88 0.35 14.22
N SER A 83 10.30 -0.85 13.78
CA SER A 83 11.24 -1.04 12.67
C SER A 83 10.60 -0.72 11.31
N VAL A 84 9.31 -1.05 11.11
CA VAL A 84 8.52 -0.63 9.92
C VAL A 84 8.55 0.90 9.77
N ASN A 85 8.37 1.63 10.87
CA ASN A 85 8.35 3.09 10.89
C ASN A 85 9.71 3.73 10.59
N HIS A 86 10.80 3.01 10.84
CA HIS A 86 12.16 3.45 10.56
C HIS A 86 12.69 3.02 9.18
N SER A 87 11.97 2.16 8.47
CA SER A 87 12.34 1.74 7.11
C SER A 87 12.53 2.93 6.16
N SER A 88 13.46 2.78 5.22
CA SER A 88 13.71 3.77 4.16
C SER A 88 12.44 4.02 3.33
N ALA A 89 11.69 2.95 3.02
CA ALA A 89 10.42 3.02 2.30
C ALA A 89 9.39 3.88 3.03
N MET A 90 9.14 3.64 4.32
CA MET A 90 8.17 4.43 5.10
C MET A 90 8.60 5.90 5.23
N LYS A 91 9.90 6.16 5.47
CA LYS A 91 10.46 7.52 5.51
C LYS A 91 10.26 8.26 4.19
N ALA A 92 10.52 7.61 3.06
CA ALA A 92 10.33 8.19 1.73
C ALA A 92 8.85 8.55 1.49
N HIS A 93 7.92 7.67 1.84
CA HIS A 93 6.48 7.92 1.69
C HIS A 93 5.98 9.04 2.60
N LYS A 94 6.40 9.09 3.87
CA LYS A 94 6.07 10.19 4.79
C LYS A 94 6.64 11.53 4.28
N ASN A 95 7.84 11.53 3.72
CA ASN A 95 8.45 12.71 3.11
C ASN A 95 7.69 13.18 1.86
N ALA A 96 7.33 12.25 0.97
CA ALA A 96 6.53 12.54 -0.22
C ALA A 96 5.15 13.11 0.14
N LEU A 97 4.50 12.57 1.17
CA LEU A 97 3.22 13.08 1.67
C LEU A 97 3.35 14.53 2.16
N LYS A 98 4.42 14.85 2.88
CA LYS A 98 4.68 16.21 3.39
C LYS A 98 4.88 17.23 2.25
N HIS A 99 5.52 16.82 1.16
CA HIS A 99 5.84 17.69 0.02
C HIS A 99 4.91 17.48 -1.18
N GLN A 100 3.77 16.82 -0.98
CA GLN A 100 2.84 16.54 -2.07
C GLN A 100 2.33 17.84 -2.70
N VAL A 101 2.28 17.89 -4.03
CA VAL A 101 1.58 18.95 -4.75
C VAL A 101 0.08 18.65 -4.73
N LYS A 102 -0.71 19.56 -4.17
CA LYS A 102 -2.17 19.44 -4.18
C LYS A 102 -2.67 19.77 -5.58
N SER A 103 -3.55 18.91 -6.10
CA SER A 103 -4.25 19.15 -7.36
C SER A 103 -5.75 19.24 -7.11
N ASP A 104 -6.39 20.17 -7.79
CA ASP A 104 -7.84 20.33 -7.79
C ASP A 104 -8.46 19.27 -8.70
N ARG A 105 -8.76 18.11 -8.11
CA ARG A 105 -9.47 17.03 -8.78
C ARG A 105 -10.51 16.43 -7.85
N LYS A 106 -11.67 16.08 -8.41
CA LYS A 106 -12.66 15.25 -7.71
C LYS A 106 -12.02 13.91 -7.38
N ARG A 107 -12.19 13.46 -6.13
CA ARG A 107 -11.73 12.16 -5.64
C ARG A 107 -12.92 11.35 -5.19
N SER A 108 -12.92 10.07 -5.51
CA SER A 108 -13.90 9.11 -4.99
C SER A 108 -13.59 8.83 -3.51
N ILE A 109 -14.59 8.34 -2.78
CA ILE A 109 -14.52 8.11 -1.32
C ILE A 109 -14.49 6.60 -1.09
N SER A 110 -13.60 6.13 -0.22
CA SER A 110 -13.52 4.71 0.10
C SER A 110 -14.70 4.32 0.99
N LYS A 111 -15.32 3.17 0.71
CA LYS A 111 -16.33 2.59 1.62
C LYS A 111 -15.73 2.02 2.91
N TYR A 112 -14.40 2.05 3.03
CA TYR A 112 -13.65 1.64 4.21
C TYR A 112 -13.06 2.84 4.97
N ASP A 113 -13.33 4.07 4.54
CA ASP A 113 -13.05 5.25 5.36
C ASP A 113 -13.97 5.24 6.59
N LYS A 114 -13.46 5.75 7.71
CA LYS A 114 -14.24 5.98 8.93
C LYS A 114 -15.44 6.85 8.58
N THR A 115 -16.63 6.41 8.98
CA THR A 115 -17.79 7.29 8.96
C THR A 115 -17.52 8.47 9.90
N LYS A 116 -17.70 9.70 9.39
CA LYS A 116 -17.75 10.88 10.26
C LYS A 116 -19.08 10.82 10.98
N ASP A 117 -19.04 10.48 12.27
CA ASP A 117 -20.16 10.69 13.20
C ASP A 117 -20.53 12.18 13.27
#